data_AF-A0A942GL97-F1
#
_entry.id   AF-A0A942GL97-F1
#
_cell.length_a   1.000
_cell.length_b   1.000
_cell.length_c   1.000
_cell.angle_alpha   90.00
_cell.angle_beta   90.00
_cell.angle_gamma   90.00
#
_symmetry.space_group_name_H-M   'P 1'
#
loop_
_entity.id
_entity.type
_entity.pdbx_description
1 polymer ?
#
loop_
_entity_poly.entity_id
_entity_poly.type
_entity_poly.pdbx_seq_one_letter_code
_entity_poly.pdbx_strand_id
1 'polypeptide(L)' 'MQAVEDTLRLLPPERRKIVKQRFFHGWTMRKIAQKQYLSTQTVARYLDGAIELLGRLLGL' A
#
# COMPACT_ATOMS: atom_id res chain seq x y z
N MET A 1 -13.68 -8.89 -0.25
CA MET A 1 -12.26 -8.94 0.18
C MET A 1 -12.11 -8.23 1.53
N GLN A 2 -12.45 -8.88 2.65
CA GLN A 2 -12.40 -8.26 4.00
C GLN A 2 -11.02 -8.38 4.67
N ALA A 3 -10.34 -9.52 4.51
CA ALA A 3 -9.03 -9.79 5.11
C ALA A 3 -7.94 -8.77 4.69
N VAL A 4 -7.96 -8.32 3.43
CA VAL A 4 -7.05 -7.28 2.95
C VAL A 4 -7.33 -5.96 3.64
N GLU A 5 -8.61 -5.57 3.81
CA GLU A 5 -8.94 -4.31 4.50
C GLU A 5 -8.62 -4.33 5.99
N ASP A 6 -8.83 -5.45 6.68
CA ASP A 6 -8.41 -5.58 8.09
C ASP A 6 -6.89 -5.56 8.23
N THR A 7 -6.15 -6.16 7.29
CA THR A 7 -4.69 -6.04 7.25
C THR A 7 -4.24 -4.59 7.01
N LEU A 8 -4.94 -3.89 6.10
CA LEU A 8 -4.68 -2.47 5.85
C LEU A 8 -4.94 -1.60 7.08
N ARG A 9 -5.83 -2.01 8.00
CA ARG A 9 -6.07 -1.30 9.28
C ARG A 9 -4.87 -1.38 10.23
N LEU A 10 -4.01 -2.38 10.10
CA LEU A 10 -2.76 -2.50 10.87
C LEU A 10 -1.66 -1.56 10.36
N LEU A 11 -1.76 -1.11 9.10
CA LEU A 11 -0.79 -0.18 8.54
C LEU A 11 -1.01 1.25 9.03
N PRO A 12 0.08 2.04 9.19
CA PRO A 12 0.00 3.48 9.40
C PRO A 12 -0.88 4.15 8.34
N PRO A 13 -1.61 5.24 8.70
CA PRO A 13 -2.60 5.87 7.82
C PRO A 13 -2.00 6.32 6.48
N GLU A 14 -0.75 6.79 6.46
CA GLU A 14 -0.07 7.19 5.23
C GLU A 14 0.18 6.01 4.27
N ARG A 15 0.67 4.89 4.80
CA ARG A 15 0.91 3.67 4.00
C ARG A 15 -0.39 3.08 3.50
N ARG A 16 -1.43 3.05 4.35
CA ARG A 16 -2.77 2.58 3.98
C ARG A 16 -3.32 3.34 2.77
N LYS A 17 -3.15 4.66 2.74
CA LYS A 17 -3.62 5.51 1.64
C LYS A 17 -2.93 5.16 0.32
N ILE A 18 -1.63 4.91 0.36
CA ILE A 18 -0.82 4.53 -0.81
C ILE A 18 -1.23 3.16 -1.35
N VAL A 19 -1.41 2.17 -0.47
CA VAL A 19 -1.86 0.83 -0.85
C VAL A 19 -3.28 0.88 -1.42
N LYS A 20 -4.20 1.64 -0.80
CA LYS A 20 -5.55 1.86 -1.36
C LYS A 20 -5.52 2.52 -2.74
N GLN A 21 -4.67 3.51 -2.96
CA GLN A 21 -4.55 4.16 -4.27
C GLN A 21 -4.00 3.20 -5.33
N ARG A 22 -3.05 2.32 -4.97
CA ARG A 22 -2.49 1.35 -5.91
C ARG A 22 -3.47 0.23 -6.26
N PHE A 23 -4.02 -0.44 -5.24
CA PHE A 23 -4.78 -1.69 -5.42
C PHE A 23 -6.28 -1.49 -5.61
N PHE A 24 -6.88 -0.44 -5.05
CA PHE A 24 -8.32 -0.19 -5.17
C PHE A 24 -8.67 0.84 -6.24
N HIS A 25 -7.77 1.81 -6.49
CA HIS A 25 -7.99 2.85 -7.49
C HIS A 25 -7.15 2.63 -8.77
N GLY A 26 -6.29 1.61 -8.80
CA GLY A 26 -5.45 1.31 -9.97
C GLY A 26 -4.41 2.38 -10.32
N TRP A 27 -4.06 3.28 -9.40
CA TRP A 27 -3.14 4.38 -9.72
C TRP A 27 -1.71 3.87 -9.96
N THR A 28 -1.00 4.58 -10.84
CA THR A 28 0.42 4.33 -11.08
C THR A 28 1.27 4.86 -9.93
N MET A 29 2.45 4.25 -9.71
CA MET A 29 3.37 4.69 -8.66
C MET A 29 3.77 6.17 -8.82
N ARG A 30 3.96 6.64 -10.07
CA ARG A 30 4.23 8.07 -10.35
C ARG A 30 3.09 8.98 -9.90
N LYS A 31 1.84 8.62 -10.19
CA LYS A 31 0.66 9.39 -9.78
C LYS A 31 0.52 9.45 -8.26
N ILE A 32 0.76 8.32 -7.58
CA ILE A 32 0.73 8.24 -6.12
C ILE A 32 1.85 9.11 -5.52
N ALA A 33 3.07 8.98 -6.03
CA ALA A 33 4.23 9.77 -5.61
C ALA A 33 3.95 11.27 -5.72
N GLN A 34 3.45 11.72 -6.88
CA GLN A 34 3.08 13.12 -7.09
C GLN A 34 1.97 13.60 -6.14
N LYS A 35 0.93 12.79 -5.93
CA LYS A 35 -0.22 13.19 -5.09
C LYS A 35 0.12 13.25 -3.59
N GLN A 36 1.07 12.42 -3.15
CA GLN A 36 1.48 12.33 -1.74
C GLN A 36 2.75 13.13 -1.45
N TYR A 37 3.32 13.83 -2.43
CA TYR A 37 4.60 14.54 -2.31
C TYR A 37 5.74 13.62 -1.83
N LEU A 38 5.77 12.39 -2.34
CA LEU A 38 6.78 11.37 -2.02
C LEU A 38 7.60 11.02 -3.27
N SER A 39 8.78 10.43 -3.07
CA SER A 39 9.52 9.83 -4.18
C SER A 39 8.89 8.49 -4.60
N THR A 40 9.07 8.13 -5.87
CA THR A 40 8.61 6.82 -6.37
C THR A 40 9.30 5.65 -5.67
N GLN A 41 10.54 5.81 -5.21
CA GLN A 41 11.23 4.80 -4.39
C GLN A 41 10.54 4.61 -3.03
N THR A 42 10.12 5.70 -2.38
CA THR A 42 9.39 5.62 -1.10
C THR A 42 8.05 4.91 -1.30
N VAL A 43 7.33 5.23 -2.38
CA VAL A 43 6.08 4.53 -2.73
C VAL A 43 6.32 3.05 -2.95
N ALA A 44 7.37 2.66 -3.68
CA ALA A 44 7.73 1.26 -3.90
C ALA A 44 8.00 0.53 -2.57
N ARG A 45 8.85 1.09 -1.70
CA ARG A 45 9.15 0.51 -0.37
C ARG A 45 7.90 0.29 0.48
N TYR A 46 6.94 1.22 0.42
CA TYR A 46 5.68 1.07 1.15
C TYR A 46 4.77 0.00 0.56
N LEU A 47 4.78 -0.19 -0.75
CA LEU A 47 4.03 -1.26 -1.40
C LEU A 47 4.67 -2.63 -1.12
N ASP A 48 5.99 -2.75 -1.20
CA ASP A 48 6.73 -3.96 -0.83
C ASP A 48 6.43 -4.39 0.61
N GLY A 49 6.57 -3.46 1.57
CA GLY A 49 6.28 -3.77 2.97
C GLY A 49 4.81 -4.14 3.22
N ALA A 50 3.87 -3.60 2.44
CA ALA A 50 2.46 -3.97 2.54
C ALA A 50 2.19 -5.37 1.96
N ILE A 51 2.86 -5.74 0.86
CA ILE A 51 2.77 -7.08 0.26
C ILE A 51 3.38 -8.12 1.19
N GLU A 52 4.54 -7.85 1.77
CA GLU A 52 5.19 -8.77 2.72
C GLU A 52 4.31 -9.01 3.97
N LEU A 53 3.70 -7.94 4.50
CA LEU A 53 2.80 -8.05 5.65
C LEU A 53 1.53 -8.85 5.31
N LEU A 54 0.96 -8.62 4.11
CA LEU A 54 -0.18 -9.39 3.61
C LEU A 54 0.19 -10.87 3.39
N GLY A 55 1.38 -11.16 2.84
CA GLY A 55 1.89 -12.53 2.69
C GLY A 55 1.98 -13.25 4.02
N ARG A 56 2.60 -12.63 5.03
CA ARG A 56 2.69 -13.20 6.38
C ARG A 56 1.33 -13.45 7.03
N LEU A 57 0.37 -12.55 6.86
CA LEU A 57 -0.96 -12.67 7.48
C LEU A 57 -1.87 -13.68 6.76
N LEU A 58 -1.65 -13.88 5.46
CA LEU A 58 -2.37 -14.88 4.67
C LEU A 58 -1.68 -16.26 4.67
N GLY A 59 -0.51 -16.38 5.31
CA GLY A 59 0.24 -17.63 5.40
C GLY A 59 0.86 -18.09 4.07
N LEU A 60 1.14 -17.14 3.17
CA LEU A 60 1.83 -17.38 1.89
C LEU A 60 3.35 -17.31 2.02
#